data_AF-A0ABD0YTW1-F1
#
_entry.id   AF-A0ABD0YTW1-F1
#
_cell.length_a   1.000
_cell.length_b   1.000
_cell.length_c   1.000
_cell.angle_alpha   90.00
_cell.angle_beta   90.00
_cell.angle_gamma   90.00
#
_symmetry.space_group_name_H-M   'P 1'
#
loop_
_entity.id
_entity.type
_entity.pdbx_description
1 polymer ?
#
loop_
_entity_poly.entity_id
_entity_poly.type
_entity_poly.pdbx_seq_one_letter_code
_entity_poly.pdbx_strand_id
1 'polypeptide(L)'
;MKFLVACLALAAAATAAYSPRGDPTIMLFGNAIDNLIRNALEYVRKQLKEHEPLKVPDIPQQVIDDPDTNVHLTADLTDVYVSKASDFLVDNIENNIISMWAKFGVTLPSMHLEGKYTVNGTFVGKDVKGQGTFSADVTGLKVNGFIQMAIVDHSIQIKDMTGDYDIDNFKFHEEGLTVEGMTKDQLQDLFEHSLLQFFKTNKALVVDRCVRQVKIEGNEIMKGKTLQEVIQWLKNFVHQ
;
A
#
# COMPACT_ATOMS: atom_id res chain seq x y z
N MET A 1 4.93 5.34 -10.21
CA MET A 1 4.88 6.49 -9.28
C MET A 1 3.46 6.74 -8.76
N LYS A 2 2.42 6.76 -9.60
CA LYS A 2 1.08 7.26 -9.26
C LYS A 2 0.26 6.48 -8.20
N PHE A 3 0.37 5.15 -8.10
CA PHE A 3 -0.41 4.35 -7.11
C PHE A 3 0.21 4.33 -5.71
N LEU A 4 1.54 4.26 -5.60
CA LEU A 4 2.21 4.53 -4.32
C LEU A 4 2.02 6.00 -3.93
N VAL A 5 2.15 6.94 -4.86
CA VAL A 5 1.80 8.36 -4.65
C VAL A 5 0.34 8.55 -4.23
N ALA A 6 -0.59 7.66 -4.58
CA ALA A 6 -1.98 7.66 -4.11
C ALA A 6 -2.11 7.28 -2.63
N CYS A 7 -1.51 6.16 -2.24
CA CYS A 7 -1.41 5.71 -0.84
C CYS A 7 -0.61 6.69 0.03
N LEU A 8 0.35 7.40 -0.57
CA LEU A 8 1.18 8.42 0.06
C LEU A 8 0.50 9.80 0.11
N ALA A 9 -0.32 10.14 -0.89
CA ALA A 9 -1.14 11.35 -0.90
C ALA A 9 -2.21 11.30 0.20
N LEU A 10 -2.80 10.12 0.41
CA LEU A 10 -3.66 9.80 1.55
C LEU A 10 -2.98 10.05 2.89
N ALA A 11 -1.73 9.60 3.03
CA ALA A 11 -0.93 9.81 4.22
C ALA A 11 -0.63 11.29 4.45
N ALA A 12 -0.11 11.99 3.45
CA ALA A 12 0.34 13.38 3.55
C ALA A 12 -0.80 14.41 3.67
N ALA A 13 -1.98 14.12 3.09
CA ALA A 13 -3.14 15.01 3.13
C ALA A 13 -3.75 15.15 4.52
N ALA A 14 -3.55 14.15 5.37
CA ALA A 14 -4.43 13.96 6.50
C ALA A 14 -3.97 14.68 7.79
N THR A 15 -2.91 15.49 7.78
CA THR A 15 -2.50 16.25 8.99
C THR A 15 -2.10 17.70 8.75
N ALA A 16 -2.73 18.37 7.79
CA ALA A 16 -2.20 19.63 7.27
C ALA A 16 -2.88 20.95 7.68
N ALA A 17 -2.62 21.45 8.90
CA ALA A 17 -2.67 22.87 9.37
C ALA A 17 -2.54 23.08 10.92
N TYR A 18 -1.85 24.15 11.37
CA TYR A 18 -1.76 24.59 12.77
C TYR A 18 -2.82 25.67 13.15
N SER A 19 -3.01 25.90 14.47
CA SER A 19 -4.15 26.49 15.26
C SER A 19 -4.01 27.99 15.67
N PRO A 20 -4.98 28.70 16.33
CA PRO A 20 -5.53 28.44 17.70
C PRO A 20 -7.08 28.51 17.87
N ARG A 21 -7.54 28.05 19.04
CA ARG A 21 -8.94 27.86 19.53
C ARG A 21 -9.90 29.05 19.37
N GLY A 22 -11.15 28.74 19.00
CA GLY A 22 -12.34 29.56 19.24
C GLY A 22 -13.09 30.06 17.99
N ASP A 23 -12.62 29.72 16.79
CA ASP A 23 -13.04 30.39 15.55
C ASP A 23 -13.91 29.47 14.65
N PRO A 24 -15.10 29.93 14.16
CA PRO A 24 -15.94 29.21 13.20
C PRO A 24 -15.24 28.82 11.87
N THR A 25 -14.07 29.38 11.57
CA THR A 25 -13.20 28.93 10.47
C THR A 25 -12.62 27.51 10.67
N ILE A 26 -12.54 26.98 11.89
CA ILE A 26 -11.99 25.63 12.16
C ILE A 26 -12.90 24.52 11.62
N MET A 27 -14.23 24.70 11.66
CA MET A 27 -15.16 23.80 10.98
C MET A 27 -14.99 23.87 9.45
N LEU A 28 -14.65 25.04 8.90
CA LEU A 28 -14.35 25.21 7.48
C LEU A 28 -13.06 24.49 7.05
N PHE A 29 -12.00 24.49 7.88
CA PHE A 29 -10.73 23.84 7.56
C PHE A 29 -10.74 22.31 7.76
N GLY A 30 -11.43 21.79 8.79
CA GLY A 30 -11.66 20.34 8.90
C GLY A 30 -12.37 19.80 7.66
N ASN A 31 -13.43 20.50 7.23
CA ASN A 31 -14.10 20.22 5.96
C ASN A 31 -13.17 20.34 4.74
N ALA A 32 -12.26 21.33 4.72
CA ALA A 32 -11.35 21.53 3.59
C ALA A 32 -10.29 20.42 3.46
N ILE A 33 -9.77 19.90 4.58
CA ILE A 33 -8.82 18.76 4.56
C ILE A 33 -9.54 17.47 4.23
N ASP A 34 -10.70 17.22 4.83
CA ASP A 34 -11.52 16.07 4.48
C ASP A 34 -11.86 16.08 2.99
N ASN A 35 -12.23 17.24 2.45
CA ASN A 35 -12.45 17.43 1.02
C ASN A 35 -11.18 17.23 0.20
N LEU A 36 -10.01 17.63 0.70
CA LEU A 36 -8.74 17.44 -0.02
C LEU A 36 -8.29 15.98 -0.04
N ILE A 37 -8.44 15.25 1.07
CA ILE A 37 -8.22 13.79 1.13
C ILE A 37 -9.20 13.09 0.19
N ARG A 38 -10.49 13.46 0.25
CA ARG A 38 -11.53 12.90 -0.65
C ARG A 38 -11.20 13.20 -2.12
N ASN A 39 -10.83 14.42 -2.46
CA ASN A 39 -10.49 14.78 -3.83
C ASN A 39 -9.19 14.08 -4.30
N ALA A 40 -8.22 13.87 -3.41
CA ALA A 40 -7.05 13.05 -3.70
C ALA A 40 -7.47 11.61 -4.01
N LEU A 41 -8.36 11.02 -3.21
CA LEU A 41 -8.93 9.70 -3.49
C LEU A 41 -9.70 9.65 -4.81
N GLU A 42 -10.53 10.65 -5.11
CA GLU A 42 -11.22 10.74 -6.40
C GLU A 42 -10.24 10.83 -7.58
N TYR A 43 -9.17 11.59 -7.42
CA TYR A 43 -8.10 11.64 -8.43
C TYR A 43 -7.42 10.28 -8.59
N VAL A 44 -7.13 9.57 -7.50
CA VAL A 44 -6.58 8.21 -7.55
C VAL A 44 -7.51 7.26 -8.27
N ARG A 45 -8.82 7.33 -7.98
CA ARG A 45 -9.85 6.58 -8.70
C ARG A 45 -9.83 6.88 -10.19
N LYS A 46 -9.79 8.17 -10.56
CA LYS A 46 -9.66 8.62 -11.95
C LYS A 46 -8.41 8.04 -12.60
N GLN A 47 -7.24 8.12 -11.96
CA GLN A 47 -5.99 7.57 -12.49
C GLN A 47 -6.04 6.05 -12.67
N LEU A 48 -6.63 5.32 -11.72
CA LEU A 48 -6.82 3.87 -11.83
C LEU A 48 -7.71 3.50 -13.02
N LYS A 49 -8.74 4.31 -13.28
CA LYS A 49 -9.69 4.09 -14.37
C LYS A 49 -9.13 4.49 -15.75
N GLU A 50 -8.45 5.63 -15.84
CA GLU A 50 -7.93 6.17 -17.11
C GLU A 50 -6.67 5.42 -17.60
N HIS A 51 -5.93 4.80 -16.68
CA HIS A 51 -4.69 4.11 -16.98
C HIS A 51 -4.76 2.61 -16.68
N GLU A 52 -5.93 1.99 -16.81
CA GLU A 52 -6.10 0.55 -16.59
C GLU A 52 -5.59 -0.28 -17.79
N PRO A 53 -4.71 -1.28 -17.60
CA PRO A 53 -4.08 -1.68 -16.35
C PRO A 53 -2.92 -0.72 -15.97
N LEU A 54 -2.90 -0.27 -14.71
CA LEU A 54 -1.97 0.76 -14.22
C LEU A 54 -0.63 0.13 -13.87
N LYS A 55 0.44 0.56 -14.55
CA LYS A 55 1.80 0.14 -14.21
C LYS A 55 2.21 0.63 -12.82
N VAL A 56 2.54 -0.31 -11.94
CA VAL A 56 3.14 -0.06 -10.64
C VAL A 56 4.60 0.38 -10.87
N PRO A 57 5.10 1.40 -10.15
CA PRO A 57 6.54 1.69 -10.16
C PRO A 57 7.37 0.46 -9.76
N ASP A 58 8.63 0.45 -10.18
CA ASP A 58 9.55 -0.63 -9.87
C ASP A 58 9.58 -0.90 -8.36
N ILE A 59 9.28 -2.15 -8.01
CA ILE A 59 9.27 -2.60 -6.63
C ILE A 59 10.71 -3.00 -6.30
N PRO A 60 11.33 -2.41 -5.25
CA PRO A 60 12.65 -2.84 -4.82
C PRO A 60 12.68 -4.35 -4.58
N GLN A 61 13.82 -4.99 -4.78
CA GLN A 61 13.99 -6.40 -4.49
C GLN A 61 13.51 -6.73 -3.07
N GLN A 62 12.66 -7.75 -2.97
CA GLN A 62 12.12 -8.21 -1.71
C GLN A 62 13.00 -9.34 -1.18
N VAL A 63 13.38 -9.23 0.08
CA VAL A 63 14.14 -10.28 0.79
C VAL A 63 13.32 -10.73 1.99
N ILE A 64 13.01 -12.02 2.02
CA ILE A 64 12.41 -12.72 3.15
C ILE A 64 13.51 -13.58 3.75
N ASP A 65 13.93 -13.23 4.96
CA ASP A 65 14.99 -13.92 5.68
C ASP A 65 14.48 -14.26 7.07
N ASP A 66 14.34 -15.56 7.34
CA ASP A 66 13.96 -16.13 8.61
C ASP A 66 14.86 -17.36 8.90
N PRO A 67 15.93 -17.16 9.69
CA PRO A 67 16.87 -18.22 9.99
C PRO A 67 16.26 -19.31 10.88
N ASP A 68 15.24 -19.01 11.68
CA ASP A 68 14.62 -19.99 12.59
C ASP A 68 13.81 -21.03 11.81
N THR A 69 13.27 -20.63 10.64
CA THR A 69 12.49 -21.52 9.76
C THR A 69 13.25 -21.97 8.50
N ASN A 70 14.55 -21.67 8.40
CA ASN A 70 15.37 -21.90 7.20
C ASN A 70 14.71 -21.36 5.92
N VAL A 71 14.16 -20.15 6.00
CA VAL A 71 13.61 -19.42 4.85
C VAL A 71 14.56 -18.30 4.49
N HIS A 72 15.06 -18.32 3.27
CA HIS A 72 15.83 -17.25 2.68
C HIS A 72 15.40 -17.10 1.22
N LEU A 73 14.51 -16.15 0.93
CA LEU A 73 13.99 -15.92 -0.42
C LEU A 73 14.30 -14.51 -0.87
N THR A 74 14.81 -14.40 -2.09
CA THR A 74 14.96 -13.16 -2.81
C THR A 74 13.97 -13.16 -3.97
N ALA A 75 13.18 -12.10 -4.09
CA ALA A 75 12.19 -11.95 -5.14
C ALA A 75 12.27 -10.56 -5.78
N ASP A 76 12.33 -10.55 -7.11
CA ASP A 76 12.24 -9.36 -7.95
C ASP A 76 10.91 -9.36 -8.68
N LEU A 77 10.19 -8.25 -8.62
CA LEU A 77 8.94 -8.04 -9.33
C LEU A 77 9.13 -6.92 -10.35
N THR A 78 8.83 -7.21 -11.61
CA THR A 78 9.01 -6.28 -12.72
C THR A 78 7.76 -6.25 -13.58
N ASP A 79 7.54 -5.13 -14.27
CA ASP A 79 6.36 -4.96 -15.13
C ASP A 79 5.06 -5.34 -14.40
N VAL A 80 4.93 -4.89 -13.15
CA VAL A 80 3.71 -5.14 -12.36
C VAL A 80 2.63 -4.15 -12.79
N TYR A 81 1.45 -4.66 -13.06
CA TYR A 81 0.26 -3.89 -13.41
C TYR A 81 -0.89 -4.20 -12.45
N VAL A 82 -1.71 -3.18 -12.20
CA VAL A 82 -2.91 -3.25 -11.35
C VAL A 82 -4.14 -2.92 -12.21
N SER A 83 -5.18 -3.75 -12.13
CA SER A 83 -6.49 -3.49 -12.74
C SER A 83 -7.62 -3.79 -11.75
N LYS A 84 -8.86 -3.42 -12.12
CA LYS A 84 -10.11 -3.59 -11.36
C LYS A 84 -10.15 -2.94 -9.98
N ALA A 85 -9.17 -2.10 -9.65
CA ALA A 85 -9.04 -1.45 -8.35
C ALA A 85 -9.71 -0.08 -8.26
N SER A 86 -10.25 0.47 -9.35
CA SER A 86 -10.84 1.81 -9.39
C SER A 86 -12.15 1.92 -8.60
N ASP A 87 -12.91 0.83 -8.46
CA ASP A 87 -14.17 0.79 -7.72
C ASP A 87 -14.00 0.69 -6.19
N PHE A 88 -12.84 1.11 -5.66
CA PHE A 88 -12.62 1.15 -4.22
C PHE A 88 -13.59 2.11 -3.52
N LEU A 89 -13.98 1.74 -2.30
CA LEU A 89 -14.86 2.49 -1.42
C LEU A 89 -14.05 3.12 -0.30
N VAL A 90 -14.38 4.37 0.03
CA VAL A 90 -13.82 5.07 1.18
C VAL A 90 -14.76 4.85 2.35
N ASP A 91 -14.40 3.97 3.27
CA ASP A 91 -15.25 3.55 4.38
C ASP A 91 -15.29 4.61 5.48
N ASN A 92 -14.11 5.12 5.85
CA ASN A 92 -13.97 6.20 6.81
C ASN A 92 -12.72 7.03 6.54
N ILE A 93 -12.78 8.29 6.91
CA ILE A 93 -11.63 9.18 7.05
C ILE A 93 -11.88 9.97 8.33
N GLU A 94 -10.93 9.91 9.25
CA GLU A 94 -10.90 10.75 10.44
C GLU A 94 -9.53 11.41 10.52
N ASN A 95 -9.46 12.65 10.95
CA ASN A 95 -8.16 13.27 11.23
C ASN A 95 -8.25 14.27 12.37
N ASN A 96 -7.11 14.52 12.98
CA ASN A 96 -6.90 15.63 13.89
C ASN A 96 -5.60 16.31 13.53
N ILE A 97 -5.77 17.51 13.01
CA ILE A 97 -4.69 18.29 12.46
C ILE A 97 -3.79 18.85 13.59
N ILE A 98 -4.38 19.26 14.71
CA ILE A 98 -3.66 19.80 15.88
C ILE A 98 -2.75 18.72 16.48
N SER A 99 -3.29 17.50 16.60
CA SER A 99 -2.55 16.34 17.08
C SER A 99 -1.79 15.61 15.97
N MET A 100 -1.80 16.14 14.74
CA MET A 100 -1.15 15.61 13.54
C MET A 100 -1.36 14.10 13.33
N TRP A 101 -2.60 13.63 13.38
CA TRP A 101 -2.91 12.24 13.04
C TRP A 101 -4.09 12.08 12.10
N ALA A 102 -4.16 10.93 11.45
CA ALA A 102 -5.26 10.50 10.61
C ALA A 102 -5.57 9.02 10.75
N LYS A 103 -6.82 8.66 10.50
CA LYS A 103 -7.30 7.30 10.30
C LYS A 103 -8.03 7.21 8.99
N PHE A 104 -7.91 6.08 8.33
CA PHE A 104 -8.61 5.81 7.09
C PHE A 104 -9.04 4.35 7.03
N GLY A 105 -10.15 4.11 6.34
CA GLY A 105 -10.64 2.80 5.96
C GLY A 105 -10.97 2.83 4.47
N VAL A 106 -10.45 1.86 3.73
CA VAL A 106 -10.69 1.69 2.30
C VAL A 106 -11.01 0.22 2.01
N THR A 107 -12.08 -0.01 1.25
CA THR A 107 -12.44 -1.33 0.75
C THR A 107 -12.21 -1.39 -0.75
N LEU A 108 -11.44 -2.35 -1.23
CA LEU A 108 -11.30 -2.72 -2.63
C LEU A 108 -12.16 -3.97 -2.90
N PRO A 109 -13.32 -3.82 -3.58
CA PRO A 109 -14.18 -4.96 -3.88
C PRO A 109 -13.47 -6.02 -4.72
N SER A 110 -12.70 -5.57 -5.72
CA SER A 110 -11.84 -6.40 -6.55
C SER A 110 -10.53 -5.69 -6.84
N MET A 111 -9.48 -6.46 -7.08
CA MET A 111 -8.21 -5.99 -7.62
C MET A 111 -7.56 -7.14 -8.36
N HIS A 112 -7.02 -6.89 -9.54
CA HIS A 112 -6.22 -7.83 -10.29
C HIS A 112 -4.80 -7.29 -10.41
N LEU A 113 -3.82 -8.14 -10.10
CA LEU A 113 -2.40 -7.87 -10.25
C LEU A 113 -1.85 -8.84 -11.28
N GLU A 114 -0.98 -8.35 -12.15
CA GLU A 114 -0.21 -9.20 -13.05
C GLU A 114 1.19 -8.63 -13.22
N GLY A 115 2.16 -9.49 -13.54
CA GLY A 115 3.51 -9.03 -13.81
C GLY A 115 4.50 -10.16 -14.01
N LYS A 116 5.77 -9.82 -13.96
CA LYS A 116 6.87 -10.77 -14.05
C LYS A 116 7.57 -10.88 -12.71
N TYR A 117 8.03 -12.08 -12.41
CA TYR A 117 8.80 -12.34 -11.21
C TYR A 117 10.08 -13.12 -11.53
N THR A 118 11.09 -12.90 -10.70
CA THR A 118 12.23 -13.80 -10.53
C THR A 118 12.33 -14.08 -9.03
N VAL A 119 12.46 -15.34 -8.64
CA VAL A 119 12.64 -15.75 -7.25
C VAL A 119 13.75 -16.79 -7.14
N ASN A 120 14.56 -16.67 -6.10
CA ASN A 120 15.58 -17.65 -5.78
C ASN A 120 15.81 -17.74 -4.27
N GLY A 121 16.20 -18.92 -3.80
CA GLY A 121 16.66 -19.12 -2.43
C GLY A 121 16.19 -20.46 -1.86
N THR A 122 15.83 -20.46 -0.59
CA THR A 122 15.45 -21.65 0.18
C THR A 122 14.17 -21.37 0.95
N PHE A 123 13.21 -22.30 0.93
CA PHE A 123 11.99 -22.25 1.73
C PHE A 123 11.86 -23.53 2.55
N VAL A 124 11.96 -23.41 3.88
CA VAL A 124 11.90 -24.55 4.82
C VAL A 124 12.93 -25.62 4.44
N GLY A 125 14.16 -25.19 4.15
CA GLY A 125 15.27 -26.06 3.76
C GLY A 125 15.20 -26.65 2.34
N LYS A 126 14.20 -26.28 1.52
CA LYS A 126 14.07 -26.72 0.12
C LYS A 126 14.48 -25.62 -0.84
N ASP A 127 15.25 -25.95 -1.87
CA ASP A 127 15.62 -24.98 -2.90
C ASP A 127 14.38 -24.48 -3.67
N VAL A 128 14.29 -23.16 -3.81
CA VAL A 128 13.24 -22.47 -4.57
C VAL A 128 13.89 -21.66 -5.68
N LYS A 129 13.42 -21.85 -6.92
CA LYS A 129 13.82 -21.05 -8.07
C LYS A 129 12.63 -20.87 -8.99
N GLY A 130 12.45 -19.67 -9.53
CA GLY A 130 11.41 -19.41 -10.51
C GLY A 130 11.67 -18.13 -11.27
N GLN A 131 11.30 -18.14 -12.55
CA GLN A 131 11.26 -16.96 -13.38
C GLN A 131 10.11 -17.10 -14.36
N GLY A 132 9.21 -16.13 -14.36
CA GLY A 132 8.05 -16.18 -15.24
C GLY A 132 7.06 -15.07 -14.95
N THR A 133 5.79 -15.36 -15.21
CA THR A 133 4.69 -14.42 -14.97
C THR A 133 3.88 -14.85 -13.75
N PHE A 134 3.25 -13.88 -13.12
CA PHE A 134 2.27 -14.14 -12.08
C PHE A 134 1.00 -13.34 -12.36
N SER A 135 -0.11 -13.84 -11.85
CA SER A 135 -1.36 -13.09 -11.71
C SER A 135 -1.98 -13.36 -10.34
N ALA A 136 -2.64 -12.35 -9.79
CA ALA A 136 -3.34 -12.45 -8.53
C ALA A 136 -4.68 -11.72 -8.60
N ASP A 137 -5.76 -12.41 -8.26
CA ASP A 137 -7.08 -11.81 -8.07
C ASP A 137 -7.37 -11.70 -6.57
N VAL A 138 -7.57 -10.48 -6.11
CA VAL A 138 -7.95 -10.16 -4.73
C VAL A 138 -9.40 -9.69 -4.73
N THR A 139 -10.20 -10.21 -3.79
CA THR A 139 -11.60 -9.80 -3.62
C THR A 139 -11.86 -9.44 -2.16
N GLY A 140 -12.61 -8.36 -1.94
CA GLY A 140 -12.99 -7.91 -0.61
C GLY A 140 -11.80 -7.53 0.27
N LEU A 141 -10.79 -6.87 -0.31
CA LEU A 141 -9.66 -6.36 0.46
C LEU A 141 -10.10 -5.12 1.23
N LYS A 142 -10.13 -5.19 2.55
CA LYS A 142 -10.37 -4.06 3.44
C LYS A 142 -9.07 -3.65 4.07
N VAL A 143 -8.74 -2.37 4.05
CA VAL A 143 -7.52 -1.82 4.65
C VAL A 143 -7.92 -0.71 5.58
N ASN A 144 -7.45 -0.79 6.83
CA ASN A 144 -7.56 0.28 7.80
C ASN A 144 -6.16 0.74 8.18
N GLY A 145 -6.00 2.03 8.44
CA GLY A 145 -4.72 2.57 8.87
C GLY A 145 -4.86 3.75 9.79
N PHE A 146 -3.81 3.95 10.60
CA PHE A 146 -3.59 5.15 11.38
C PHE A 146 -2.22 5.71 11.03
N ILE A 147 -2.14 7.02 10.87
CA ILE A 147 -0.91 7.73 10.51
C ILE A 147 -0.75 8.87 11.51
N GLN A 148 0.41 8.93 12.15
CA GLN A 148 0.84 10.03 12.98
C GLN A 148 1.99 10.74 12.29
N MET A 149 1.82 12.04 12.06
CA MET A 149 2.88 12.91 11.56
C MET A 149 3.50 13.74 12.69
N ALA A 150 4.68 14.26 12.40
CA ALA A 150 5.38 15.22 13.22
C ALA A 150 6.18 16.18 12.32
N ILE A 151 6.58 17.31 12.90
CA ILE A 151 7.56 18.21 12.27
C ILE A 151 8.95 17.76 12.73
N VAL A 152 9.81 17.41 11.78
CA VAL A 152 11.21 17.04 11.99
C VAL A 152 12.05 17.91 11.05
N ASP A 153 12.99 18.67 11.59
CA ASP A 153 13.85 19.59 10.81
C ASP A 153 13.06 20.48 9.84
N HIS A 154 12.01 21.14 10.36
CA HIS A 154 11.09 22.01 9.61
C HIS A 154 10.28 21.31 8.50
N SER A 155 10.41 19.99 8.35
CA SER A 155 9.70 19.18 7.37
C SER A 155 8.61 18.33 8.03
N ILE A 156 7.52 18.12 7.31
CA ILE A 156 6.48 17.17 7.74
C ILE A 156 6.95 15.76 7.45
N GLN A 157 6.84 14.89 8.44
CA GLN A 157 7.29 13.49 8.35
C GLN A 157 6.28 12.58 9.03
N ILE A 158 6.07 11.40 8.47
CA ILE A 158 5.37 10.28 9.12
C ILE A 158 6.26 9.83 10.29
N LYS A 159 5.79 10.10 11.51
CA LYS A 159 6.42 9.66 12.75
C LYS A 159 6.09 8.20 13.02
N ASP A 160 4.81 7.87 12.95
CA ASP A 160 4.29 6.53 13.21
C ASP A 160 3.17 6.20 12.22
N MET A 161 3.01 4.92 11.92
CA MET A 161 1.94 4.42 11.08
C MET A 161 1.62 2.99 11.50
N THR A 162 0.34 2.69 11.60
CA THR A 162 -0.15 1.33 11.82
C THR A 162 -1.20 1.00 10.77
N GLY A 163 -1.37 -0.29 10.52
CA GLY A 163 -2.33 -0.77 9.55
C GLY A 163 -2.97 -2.08 10.02
N ASP A 164 -4.08 -2.40 9.41
CA ASP A 164 -4.69 -3.71 9.45
C ASP A 164 -5.38 -3.96 8.10
N TYR A 165 -5.57 -5.23 7.77
CA TYR A 165 -6.30 -5.58 6.57
C TYR A 165 -7.09 -6.87 6.74
N ASP A 166 -8.16 -7.01 5.97
CA ASP A 166 -8.89 -8.26 5.77
C ASP A 166 -8.99 -8.56 4.28
N ILE A 167 -8.93 -9.85 3.93
CA ILE A 167 -9.12 -10.33 2.55
C ILE A 167 -10.15 -11.44 2.58
N ASP A 168 -11.21 -11.28 1.78
CA ASP A 168 -12.24 -12.31 1.65
C ASP A 168 -11.71 -13.48 0.81
N ASN A 169 -11.17 -13.17 -0.38
CA ASN A 169 -10.64 -14.17 -1.30
C ASN A 169 -9.36 -13.71 -1.99
N PHE A 170 -8.47 -14.65 -2.25
CA PHE A 170 -7.20 -14.43 -2.93
C PHE A 170 -6.90 -15.64 -3.82
N LYS A 171 -6.77 -15.41 -5.12
CA LYS A 171 -6.33 -16.42 -6.09
C LYS A 171 -5.00 -16.00 -6.66
N PHE A 172 -4.05 -16.91 -6.71
CA PHE A 172 -2.72 -16.66 -7.25
C PHE A 172 -2.38 -17.72 -8.27
N HIS A 173 -1.82 -17.27 -9.37
CA HIS A 173 -1.30 -18.13 -10.41
C HIS A 173 0.10 -17.65 -10.77
N GLU A 174 1.01 -18.59 -10.95
CA GLU A 174 2.36 -18.32 -11.42
C GLU A 174 2.74 -19.34 -12.48
N GLU A 175 3.69 -18.94 -13.31
CA GLU A 175 4.37 -19.83 -14.22
C GLU A 175 5.86 -19.87 -13.92
N GLY A 176 6.43 -21.07 -13.89
CA GLY A 176 7.88 -21.27 -13.88
C GLY A 176 8.51 -21.44 -12.50
N LEU A 177 7.74 -21.50 -11.41
CA LEU A 177 8.27 -21.79 -10.09
C LEU A 177 8.61 -23.28 -9.97
N THR A 178 9.72 -23.53 -9.31
CA THR A 178 10.17 -24.85 -8.92
C THR A 178 10.57 -24.82 -7.46
N VAL A 179 10.11 -25.82 -6.71
CA VAL A 179 10.48 -26.05 -5.32
C VAL A 179 10.95 -27.49 -5.22
N GLU A 180 12.11 -27.70 -4.60
CA GLU A 180 12.69 -29.03 -4.46
C GLU A 180 11.72 -30.01 -3.79
N GLY A 181 11.51 -31.15 -4.46
CA GLY A 181 10.63 -32.20 -3.97
C GLY A 181 9.15 -31.83 -3.96
N MET A 182 8.71 -30.84 -4.75
CA MET A 182 7.29 -30.56 -5.01
C MET A 182 6.97 -30.68 -6.51
N THR A 183 5.83 -31.29 -6.84
CA THR A 183 5.28 -31.25 -8.20
C THR A 183 4.56 -29.92 -8.46
N LYS A 184 4.27 -29.63 -9.73
CA LYS A 184 3.47 -28.44 -10.10
C LYS A 184 2.08 -28.47 -9.44
N ASP A 185 1.43 -29.63 -9.43
CA ASP A 185 0.11 -29.79 -8.81
C ASP A 185 0.16 -29.53 -7.31
N GLN A 186 1.22 -29.98 -6.62
CA GLN A 186 1.42 -29.70 -5.19
C GLN A 186 1.68 -28.22 -4.92
N LEU A 187 2.40 -27.52 -5.80
CA LEU A 187 2.61 -26.08 -5.70
C LEU A 187 1.32 -25.30 -5.95
N GLN A 188 0.53 -25.72 -6.93
CA GLN A 188 -0.76 -25.12 -7.21
C GLN A 188 -1.72 -25.31 -6.01
N ASP A 189 -1.81 -26.52 -5.46
CA ASP A 189 -2.61 -26.82 -4.27
C ASP A 189 -2.18 -25.98 -3.05
N LEU A 190 -0.86 -25.80 -2.86
CA LEU A 190 -0.31 -24.91 -1.84
C LEU A 190 -0.81 -23.47 -2.03
N PHE A 191 -0.76 -22.94 -3.24
CA PHE A 191 -1.20 -21.57 -3.51
C PHE A 191 -2.72 -21.41 -3.36
N GLU A 192 -3.50 -22.35 -3.85
CA GLU A 192 -4.96 -22.31 -3.79
C GLU A 192 -5.51 -22.41 -2.37
N HIS A 193 -4.87 -23.21 -1.50
CA HIS A 193 -5.40 -23.47 -0.16
C HIS A 193 -4.64 -22.79 0.98
N SER A 194 -3.34 -22.52 0.80
CA SER A 194 -2.48 -22.06 1.90
C SER A 194 -2.13 -20.58 1.81
N LEU A 195 -2.10 -19.98 0.62
CA LEU A 195 -1.56 -18.62 0.47
C LEU A 195 -2.47 -17.55 1.10
N LEU A 196 -3.79 -17.65 0.95
CA LEU A 196 -4.73 -16.78 1.66
C LEU A 196 -4.59 -16.96 3.18
N GLN A 197 -4.48 -18.20 3.65
CA GLN A 197 -4.31 -18.48 5.07
C GLN A 197 -2.98 -17.94 5.59
N PHE A 198 -1.92 -18.00 4.80
CA PHE A 198 -0.63 -17.39 5.12
C PHE A 198 -0.79 -15.88 5.33
N PHE A 199 -1.45 -15.17 4.43
CA PHE A 199 -1.73 -13.73 4.62
C PHE A 199 -2.52 -13.49 5.91
N LYS A 200 -3.60 -14.25 6.15
CA LYS A 200 -4.44 -14.11 7.35
C LYS A 200 -3.69 -14.41 8.66
N THR A 201 -2.82 -15.42 8.68
CA THR A 201 -2.03 -15.79 9.87
C THR A 201 -0.88 -14.82 10.10
N ASN A 202 -0.27 -14.29 9.03
CA ASN A 202 0.93 -13.44 9.09
C ASN A 202 0.62 -11.96 8.87
N LYS A 203 -0.59 -11.50 9.23
CA LYS A 203 -1.03 -10.10 9.06
C LYS A 203 0.01 -9.10 9.56
N ALA A 204 0.55 -9.31 10.76
CA ALA A 204 1.51 -8.39 11.37
C ALA A 204 2.77 -8.20 10.51
N LEU A 205 3.31 -9.29 9.94
CA LEU A 205 4.48 -9.24 9.07
C LEU A 205 4.17 -8.48 7.78
N VAL A 206 3.03 -8.77 7.16
CA VAL A 206 2.59 -8.15 5.90
C VAL A 206 2.35 -6.65 6.11
N VAL A 207 1.65 -6.28 7.18
CA VAL A 207 1.40 -4.89 7.56
C VAL A 207 2.71 -4.15 7.82
N ASP A 208 3.64 -4.70 8.60
CA ASP A 208 4.92 -4.03 8.90
C ASP A 208 5.69 -3.70 7.62
N ARG A 209 5.76 -4.65 6.67
CA ARG A 209 6.44 -4.44 5.39
C ARG A 209 5.76 -3.33 4.56
N CYS A 210 4.43 -3.37 4.43
CA CYS A 210 3.68 -2.35 3.70
C CYS A 210 3.82 -0.96 4.34
N VAL A 211 3.61 -0.87 5.66
CA VAL A 211 3.72 0.38 6.43
C VAL A 211 5.11 0.97 6.33
N ARG A 212 6.16 0.15 6.43
CA ARG A 212 7.54 0.61 6.31
C ARG A 212 7.82 1.22 4.94
N GLN A 213 7.38 0.56 3.87
CA GLN A 213 7.56 1.07 2.51
C GLN A 213 6.81 2.40 2.31
N VAL A 214 5.55 2.48 2.75
CA VAL A 214 4.75 3.72 2.70
C VAL A 214 5.43 4.84 3.50
N LYS A 215 5.96 4.53 4.69
CA LYS A 215 6.67 5.52 5.51
C LYS A 215 7.92 6.07 4.79
N ILE A 216 8.72 5.19 4.19
CA ILE A 216 9.94 5.58 3.45
C ILE A 216 9.58 6.49 2.29
N GLU A 217 8.69 6.05 1.40
CA GLU A 217 8.36 6.83 0.21
C GLU A 217 7.63 8.14 0.55
N GLY A 218 6.76 8.12 1.56
CA GLY A 218 6.04 9.32 2.00
C GLY A 218 6.96 10.37 2.57
N ASN A 219 7.91 9.95 3.39
CA ASN A 219 8.90 10.85 3.95
C ASN A 219 9.83 11.43 2.89
N GLU A 220 10.20 10.67 1.86
CA GLU A 220 10.97 11.19 0.72
C GLU A 220 10.17 12.21 -0.10
N ILE A 221 8.87 11.99 -0.34
CA ILE A 221 8.01 12.98 -1.00
C ILE A 221 7.91 14.27 -0.17
N MET A 222 7.71 14.15 1.14
CA MET A 222 7.51 15.28 2.06
C MET A 222 8.80 15.95 2.52
N LYS A 223 9.96 15.37 2.20
CA LYS A 223 11.27 15.89 2.59
C LYS A 223 11.46 17.34 2.13
N GLY A 224 11.89 18.19 3.07
CA GLY A 224 12.12 19.62 2.83
C GLY A 224 10.84 20.43 2.59
N LYS A 225 9.64 19.84 2.75
CA LYS A 225 8.37 20.54 2.54
C LYS A 225 7.75 20.90 3.88
N THR A 226 7.34 22.15 3.96
CA THR A 226 6.39 22.64 4.96
C THR A 226 5.01 22.02 4.71
N LEU A 227 4.15 22.15 5.72
CA LEU A 227 2.77 21.67 5.64
C LEU A 227 1.98 22.30 4.49
N GLN A 228 2.18 23.61 4.26
CA GLN A 228 1.52 24.32 3.17
C GLN A 228 2.00 23.82 1.80
N GLU A 229 3.29 23.51 1.65
CA GLU A 229 3.85 22.97 0.41
C GLU A 229 3.35 21.54 0.15
N VAL A 230 3.17 20.72 1.18
CA VAL A 230 2.54 19.40 1.07
C VAL A 230 1.08 19.54 0.60
N ILE A 231 0.30 20.45 1.21
CA ILE A 231 -1.09 20.74 0.78
C ILE A 231 -1.12 21.23 -0.68
N GLN A 232 -0.22 22.14 -1.05
CA GLN A 232 -0.20 22.70 -2.38
C GLN A 232 0.21 21.65 -3.42
N TRP A 233 1.17 20.78 -3.07
CA TRP A 233 1.54 19.64 -3.89
C TRP A 233 0.34 18.70 -4.10
N LEU A 234 -0.42 18.38 -3.05
CA LEU A 234 -1.65 17.58 -3.14
C LEU A 234 -2.73 18.25 -4.01
N LYS A 235 -2.95 19.56 -3.85
CA LYS A 235 -3.88 20.31 -4.71
C LYS A 235 -3.47 20.22 -6.17
N ASN A 236 -2.19 20.43 -6.47
CA ASN A 236 -1.68 20.34 -7.83
C ASN A 236 -1.81 18.92 -8.38
N PHE A 237 -1.61 17.90 -7.54
CA PHE A 237 -1.79 16.49 -7.92
C PHE A 237 -3.23 16.18 -8.30
N VAL A 238 -4.21 16.70 -7.56
CA VAL A 238 -5.66 16.50 -7.82
C VAL A 238 -6.15 17.15 -9.12
N HIS A 239 -5.51 18.24 -9.56
CA HIS A 239 -5.95 19.03 -10.73
C HIS A 239 -5.17 18.71 -12.02
N GLN A 240 -4.37 17.64 -12.02
CA GLN A 240 -3.73 17.10 -13.24
C GLN A 240 -4.68 16.22 -14.06
#